data_AF-A0A3D2I1N8-F1
#
_entry.id   AF-A0A3D2I1N8-F1
#
_cell.length_a   1.000
_cell.length_b   1.000
_cell.length_c   1.000
_cell.angle_alpha   90.00
_cell.angle_beta   90.00
_cell.angle_gamma   90.00
#
_symmetry.space_group_name_H-M   'P 1'
#
loop_
_entity.id
_entity.type
_entity.pdbx_description
1 polymer ?
#
loop_
_entity_poly.entity_id
_entity_poly.type
_entity_poly.pdbx_seq_one_letter_code
_entity_poly.pdbx_strand_id
1 'polypeptide(L)'
;MRKTTREFIKDSDINMGKIEKRLTEIATSIKMSNKKNMTDINIICEEIFGTILNKLYGLNLVSVSMEFSSNFIAVDLVDYEKRVAYQVTSQDKRDKILSTIDKFNKSDLSDKVDQLQFLILSSRKHKYRGADKIPLKNGNDFLFSQHIMSFDKLIKEIANKNRKKSDFLIEIYNCIGMAFDSGRLKYYDIVKESEILLHNEKKDLGEFLPWTNGVGDIQLSAYIPMNYEKKLKCMLQLRSYELSAMTIFLEQDVLLNRYFVSESEFKLLHNLVRYEDEDEMYMDFENVRIKINANTAYHMYELFQELKREFFCRQDEIKKIIGVVGLEKCDNKYILMTIDIDQWGEILYFASNHEWRGYDNAMEWNIFRIVDETDQLFLLSNMYYENAGDIMAKLSICKNKNSHKKLDLCWEPGVKINEDCMKGFDNKIKWKADYTKEWIENKLLKKAHEYYKNNKRRRCIFYKLFKSIM
;
A
#
# COMPACT_ATOMS: atom_id res chain seq x y z
N MET A 1 -1.02 26.42 -27.21
CA MET A 1 -0.84 25.05 -26.68
C MET A 1 -1.01 25.11 -25.18
N ARG A 2 -1.87 24.25 -24.59
CA ARG A 2 -1.93 24.15 -23.12
C ARG A 2 -0.59 23.62 -22.62
N LYS A 3 -0.07 24.22 -21.54
CA LYS A 3 1.18 23.76 -20.93
C LYS A 3 0.91 22.45 -20.18
N THR A 4 1.89 21.55 -20.22
CA THR A 4 1.81 20.23 -19.58
C THR A 4 2.94 20.08 -18.57
N THR A 5 2.68 19.30 -17.53
CA THR A 5 3.63 19.00 -16.46
C THR A 5 3.49 17.55 -16.01
N ARG A 6 4.54 17.01 -15.39
CA ARG A 6 4.54 15.68 -14.72
C ARG A 6 4.43 15.80 -13.20
N GLU A 7 4.32 17.04 -12.70
CA GLU A 7 4.30 17.30 -11.27
C GLU A 7 2.97 16.90 -10.65
N PHE A 8 3.08 16.17 -9.55
CA PHE A 8 1.99 15.87 -8.63
C PHE A 8 1.33 17.15 -8.10
N ILE A 9 0.17 16.98 -7.46
CA ILE A 9 -0.34 17.95 -6.50
C ILE A 9 -0.09 17.33 -5.12
N LYS A 10 0.91 17.82 -4.39
CA LYS A 10 1.21 17.35 -3.03
C LYS A 10 0.25 18.00 -2.05
N ASP A 11 0.16 17.43 -0.85
CA ASP A 11 -0.71 17.99 0.20
C ASP A 11 -0.30 19.42 0.58
N SER A 12 1.00 19.73 0.50
CA SER A 12 1.55 21.08 0.68
C SER A 12 1.07 22.08 -0.39
N ASP A 13 0.60 21.61 -1.53
CA ASP A 13 0.10 22.45 -2.62
C ASP A 13 -1.38 22.78 -2.46
N ILE A 14 -2.08 22.11 -1.54
CA ILE A 14 -3.50 22.32 -1.25
C ILE A 14 -3.69 23.65 -0.52
N ASN A 15 -4.47 24.53 -1.12
CA ASN A 15 -4.76 25.86 -0.59
C ASN A 15 -6.21 26.26 -0.88
N MET A 16 -6.65 27.38 -0.31
CA MET A 16 -8.02 27.90 -0.52
C MET A 16 -8.38 28.05 -2.00
N GLY A 17 -7.45 28.50 -2.84
CA GLY A 17 -7.70 28.67 -4.28
C GLY A 17 -8.06 27.36 -4.98
N LYS A 18 -7.45 26.24 -4.57
CA LYS A 18 -7.82 24.90 -5.07
C LYS A 18 -9.21 24.46 -4.59
N ILE A 19 -9.56 24.72 -3.33
CA ILE A 19 -10.91 24.44 -2.80
C ILE A 19 -11.96 25.25 -3.59
N GLU A 20 -11.73 26.55 -3.79
CA GLU A 20 -12.62 27.44 -4.54
C GLU A 20 -12.80 26.98 -5.99
N LYS A 21 -11.70 26.58 -6.65
CA LYS A 21 -11.73 26.00 -8.00
C LYS A 21 -12.59 24.75 -8.05
N ARG A 22 -12.35 23.77 -7.16
CA ARG A 22 -13.11 22.50 -7.14
C ARG A 22 -14.60 22.70 -6.85
N LEU A 23 -14.95 23.57 -5.90
CA LEU A 23 -16.35 23.91 -5.63
C LEU A 23 -17.01 24.56 -6.86
N THR A 24 -16.30 25.42 -7.59
CA THR A 24 -16.80 26.04 -8.82
C THR A 24 -17.01 25.01 -9.94
N GLU A 25 -16.12 24.04 -10.07
CA GLU A 25 -16.26 22.90 -10.99
C GLU A 25 -17.50 22.07 -10.65
N ILE A 26 -17.72 21.72 -9.37
CA ILE A 26 -18.92 21.02 -8.91
C ILE A 26 -20.19 21.80 -9.29
N ALA A 27 -20.26 23.10 -8.96
CA ALA A 27 -21.42 23.93 -9.31
C ALA A 27 -21.70 23.94 -10.83
N THR A 28 -20.64 23.98 -11.63
CA THR A 28 -20.73 23.96 -13.10
C THR A 28 -21.21 22.61 -13.61
N SER A 29 -20.66 21.51 -13.07
CA SER A 29 -21.05 20.14 -13.40
C SER A 29 -22.51 19.85 -13.04
N ILE A 30 -22.97 20.26 -11.85
CA ILE A 30 -24.38 20.14 -11.46
C ILE A 30 -25.29 20.90 -12.43
N LYS A 31 -24.92 22.14 -12.78
CA LYS A 31 -25.70 22.94 -13.73
C LYS A 31 -25.78 22.29 -15.11
N MET A 32 -24.70 21.67 -15.58
CA MET A 32 -24.68 20.95 -16.85
C MET A 32 -25.46 19.63 -16.79
N SER A 33 -25.37 18.90 -15.68
CA SER A 33 -26.11 17.65 -15.44
C SER A 33 -27.61 17.88 -15.40
N ASN A 34 -28.06 18.90 -14.65
CA ASN A 34 -29.47 19.28 -14.55
C ASN A 34 -30.05 19.69 -15.91
N LYS A 35 -29.28 20.34 -16.79
CA LYS A 35 -29.71 20.64 -18.18
C LYS A 35 -29.93 19.38 -19.02
N LYS A 36 -29.24 18.28 -18.69
CA LYS A 36 -29.37 16.97 -19.34
C LYS A 36 -30.37 16.05 -18.61
N ASN A 37 -31.10 16.57 -17.61
CA ASN A 37 -32.03 15.81 -16.75
C ASN A 37 -31.36 14.63 -16.00
N MET A 38 -30.05 14.71 -15.71
CA MET A 38 -29.35 13.73 -14.89
C MET A 38 -29.21 14.26 -13.45
N THR A 39 -29.70 13.51 -12.46
CA THR A 39 -29.75 13.94 -11.06
C THR A 39 -28.80 13.21 -10.12
N ASP A 40 -28.06 12.21 -10.60
CA ASP A 40 -27.17 11.39 -9.77
C ASP A 40 -26.14 12.22 -9.01
N ILE A 41 -25.59 13.26 -9.65
CA ILE A 41 -24.64 14.20 -9.04
C ILE A 41 -25.20 14.93 -7.81
N ASN A 42 -26.52 15.16 -7.75
CA ASN A 42 -27.13 15.85 -6.61
C ASN A 42 -27.10 14.97 -5.36
N ILE A 43 -27.41 13.67 -5.50
CA ILE A 43 -27.36 12.69 -4.41
C ILE A 43 -25.91 12.53 -3.91
N ILE A 44 -24.94 12.47 -4.84
CA ILE A 44 -23.50 12.43 -4.49
C ILE A 44 -23.12 13.68 -3.67
N CYS A 45 -23.59 14.86 -4.09
CA CYS A 45 -23.31 16.09 -3.39
C CYS A 45 -23.97 16.13 -2.01
N GLU A 46 -25.18 15.59 -1.83
CA GLU A 46 -25.83 15.50 -0.52
C GLU A 46 -24.93 14.76 0.49
N GLU A 47 -24.43 13.57 0.15
CA GLU A 47 -23.53 12.77 1.00
C GLU A 47 -22.21 13.49 1.30
N ILE A 48 -21.56 14.03 0.27
CA ILE A 48 -20.25 14.70 0.38
C ILE A 48 -20.37 15.99 1.22
N PHE A 49 -21.34 16.83 0.92
CA PHE A 49 -21.51 18.09 1.65
C PHE A 49 -22.03 17.85 3.06
N GLY A 50 -22.80 16.79 3.31
CA GLY A 50 -23.12 16.35 4.67
C GLY A 50 -21.86 16.06 5.50
N THR A 51 -20.91 15.31 4.92
CA THR A 51 -19.60 15.04 5.55
C THR A 51 -18.81 16.33 5.83
N ILE A 52 -18.80 17.26 4.87
CA ILE A 52 -18.14 18.57 5.03
C ILE A 52 -18.78 19.38 6.18
N LEU A 53 -20.11 19.41 6.24
CA LEU A 53 -20.86 20.10 7.31
C LEU A 53 -20.61 19.46 8.67
N ASN A 54 -20.58 18.13 8.76
CA ASN A 54 -20.22 17.39 9.98
C ASN A 54 -18.84 17.81 10.48
N LYS A 55 -17.82 17.85 9.60
CA LYS A 55 -16.46 18.27 9.94
C LYS A 55 -16.35 19.75 10.33
N LEU A 56 -17.11 20.63 9.68
CA LEU A 56 -17.11 22.07 9.98
C LEU A 56 -17.72 22.38 11.35
N TYR A 57 -18.89 21.79 11.63
CA TYR A 57 -19.74 22.19 12.75
C TYR A 57 -19.77 21.18 13.90
N GLY A 58 -19.15 20.01 13.76
CA GLY A 58 -19.23 18.94 14.76
C GLY A 58 -20.65 18.35 14.84
N LEU A 59 -21.26 18.13 13.67
CA LEU A 59 -22.58 17.53 13.51
C LEU A 59 -22.46 16.04 13.17
N ASN A 60 -23.57 15.33 13.28
CA ASN A 60 -23.78 13.96 12.84
C ASN A 60 -24.99 13.88 11.88
N LEU A 61 -24.89 14.58 10.76
CA LEU A 61 -25.91 14.60 9.71
C LEU A 61 -26.00 13.23 9.02
N VAL A 62 -27.20 12.66 8.99
CA VAL A 62 -27.56 11.42 8.27
C VAL A 62 -28.60 11.69 7.19
N SER A 63 -28.60 10.89 6.13
CA SER A 63 -29.53 11.03 5.00
C SER A 63 -30.96 10.62 5.36
N VAL A 64 -31.92 11.51 5.15
CA VAL A 64 -33.35 11.25 5.44
C VAL A 64 -33.94 10.23 4.45
N SER A 65 -33.44 10.19 3.22
CA SER A 65 -33.91 9.28 2.17
C SER A 65 -33.57 7.81 2.44
N MET A 66 -32.57 7.53 3.27
CA MET A 66 -32.22 6.16 3.68
C MET A 66 -33.07 5.62 4.83
N GLU A 67 -33.76 6.49 5.59
CA GLU A 67 -34.51 6.10 6.80
C GLU A 67 -36.04 6.03 6.59
N PHE A 68 -36.61 6.75 5.60
CA PHE A 68 -38.05 6.87 5.45
C PHE A 68 -38.54 6.53 4.02
N SER A 69 -39.48 5.58 3.92
CA SER A 69 -40.09 5.13 2.64
C SER A 69 -41.24 6.01 2.14
N SER A 70 -41.36 7.27 2.57
CA SER A 70 -42.53 8.12 2.26
C SER A 70 -42.20 9.32 1.36
N ASN A 71 -43.12 9.64 0.44
CA ASN A 71 -43.04 10.72 -0.55
C ASN A 71 -43.07 12.16 0.03
N PHE A 72 -42.82 12.35 1.33
CA PHE A 72 -42.90 13.63 2.04
C PHE A 72 -41.57 14.08 2.66
N ILE A 73 -40.45 13.67 2.08
CA ILE A 73 -39.12 14.13 2.51
C ILE A 73 -38.90 15.56 2.03
N ALA A 74 -38.78 16.48 2.98
CA ALA A 74 -38.63 17.92 2.73
C ALA A 74 -37.18 18.40 2.78
N VAL A 75 -36.25 17.60 3.29
CA VAL A 75 -34.84 17.94 3.51
C VAL A 75 -33.99 16.69 3.30
N ASP A 76 -32.70 16.86 3.02
CA ASP A 76 -31.85 15.73 2.61
C ASP A 76 -31.09 15.13 3.80
N LEU A 77 -30.68 15.97 4.76
CA LEU A 77 -29.81 15.59 5.87
C LEU A 77 -30.36 16.07 7.21
N VAL A 78 -30.22 15.25 8.26
CA VAL A 78 -30.68 15.59 9.61
C VAL A 78 -29.67 15.11 10.66
N ASP A 79 -29.44 15.94 11.67
CA ASP A 79 -28.82 15.56 12.93
C ASP A 79 -29.89 15.67 14.02
N TYR A 80 -30.34 14.53 14.53
CA TYR A 80 -31.40 14.48 15.54
C TYR A 80 -30.92 14.89 16.93
N GLU A 81 -29.63 14.73 17.24
CA GLU A 81 -29.08 15.11 18.54
C GLU A 81 -28.92 16.62 18.65
N LYS A 82 -28.38 17.25 17.59
CA LYS A 82 -28.26 18.71 17.48
C LYS A 82 -29.53 19.36 16.96
N ARG A 83 -30.54 18.55 16.60
CA ARG A 83 -31.86 18.99 16.14
C ARG A 83 -31.77 19.98 14.99
N VAL A 84 -30.92 19.70 14.00
CA VAL A 84 -30.73 20.55 12.81
C VAL A 84 -30.95 19.74 11.53
N ALA A 85 -31.63 20.34 10.56
CA ALA A 85 -31.88 19.78 9.25
C ALA A 85 -31.23 20.64 8.15
N TYR A 86 -30.70 19.99 7.11
CA TYR A 86 -30.14 20.63 5.93
C TYR A 86 -30.86 20.17 4.67
N GLN A 87 -31.30 21.13 3.87
CA GLN A 87 -31.55 20.91 2.44
C GLN A 87 -30.29 21.30 1.66
N VAL A 88 -29.71 20.35 0.94
CA VAL A 88 -28.64 20.54 -0.02
C VAL A 88 -29.27 20.65 -1.41
N THR A 89 -29.05 21.76 -2.12
CA THR A 89 -29.70 21.95 -3.42
C THR A 89 -28.95 22.91 -4.33
N SER A 90 -29.09 22.74 -5.64
CA SER A 90 -28.65 23.76 -6.60
C SER A 90 -29.74 24.79 -6.92
N GLN A 91 -30.96 24.65 -6.38
CA GLN A 91 -32.08 25.54 -6.66
C GLN A 91 -32.11 26.70 -5.67
N ASP A 92 -31.91 27.92 -6.16
CA ASP A 92 -31.75 29.13 -5.35
C ASP A 92 -32.93 30.10 -5.43
N LYS A 93 -34.06 29.68 -6.03
CA LYS A 93 -35.24 30.54 -6.15
C LYS A 93 -35.97 30.62 -4.80
N ARG A 94 -36.37 31.83 -4.40
CA ARG A 94 -37.13 32.07 -3.17
C ARG A 94 -38.39 31.18 -3.08
N ASP A 95 -39.15 31.08 -4.17
CA ASP A 95 -40.38 30.27 -4.19
C ASP A 95 -40.11 28.79 -3.95
N LYS A 96 -38.95 28.29 -4.42
CA LYS A 96 -38.53 26.92 -4.15
C LYS A 96 -38.21 26.72 -2.68
N ILE A 97 -37.47 27.66 -2.08
CA ILE A 97 -37.13 27.62 -0.64
C ILE A 97 -38.40 27.69 0.21
N LEU A 98 -39.34 28.59 -0.11
CA LEU A 98 -40.62 28.69 0.57
C LEU A 98 -41.45 27.41 0.43
N SER A 99 -41.46 26.79 -0.76
CA SER A 99 -42.10 25.50 -0.97
C SER A 99 -41.46 24.38 -0.12
N THR A 100 -40.12 24.38 0.01
CA THR A 100 -39.42 23.44 0.89
C THR A 100 -39.75 23.69 2.37
N ILE A 101 -39.79 24.95 2.82
CA ILE A 101 -40.20 25.31 4.19
C ILE A 101 -41.64 24.86 4.47
N ASP A 102 -42.56 25.05 3.52
CA ASP A 102 -43.95 24.59 3.66
C ASP A 102 -44.04 23.06 3.77
N LYS A 103 -43.26 22.32 2.97
CA LYS A 103 -43.16 20.86 3.09
C LYS A 103 -42.58 20.42 4.43
N PHE A 104 -41.54 21.12 4.91
CA PHE A 104 -40.92 20.86 6.20
C PHE A 104 -41.91 21.09 7.35
N ASN A 105 -42.65 22.20 7.32
CA ASN A 105 -43.69 22.50 8.31
C ASN A 105 -44.84 21.49 8.29
N LYS A 106 -45.09 20.82 7.17
CA LYS A 106 -46.11 19.77 7.04
C LYS A 106 -45.62 18.38 7.43
N SER A 107 -44.31 18.19 7.61
CA SER A 107 -43.74 16.89 7.95
C SER A 107 -43.54 16.73 9.45
N ASP A 108 -43.51 15.47 9.90
CA ASP A 108 -43.20 15.11 11.30
C ASP A 108 -41.78 15.51 11.71
N LEU A 109 -40.91 15.82 10.73
CA LEU A 109 -39.56 16.27 11.00
C LEU A 109 -39.55 17.64 11.69
N SER A 110 -40.53 18.49 11.41
CA SER A 110 -40.66 19.79 12.08
C SER A 110 -40.68 19.65 13.60
N ASP A 111 -41.29 18.60 14.14
CA ASP A 111 -41.38 18.40 15.59
C ASP A 111 -40.06 17.83 16.18
N LYS A 112 -39.19 17.27 15.32
CA LYS A 112 -37.94 16.60 15.71
C LYS A 112 -36.70 17.50 15.61
N VAL A 113 -36.75 18.58 14.84
CA VAL A 113 -35.61 19.48 14.64
C VAL A 113 -36.00 20.93 14.95
N ASP A 114 -35.05 21.70 15.46
CA ASP A 114 -35.24 23.10 15.85
C ASP A 114 -34.89 24.04 14.70
N GLN A 115 -33.87 23.71 13.91
CA GLN A 115 -33.34 24.58 12.85
C GLN A 115 -33.40 23.91 11.48
N LEU A 116 -33.88 24.67 10.49
CA LEU A 116 -33.79 24.32 9.07
C LEU A 116 -32.74 25.20 8.39
N GLN A 117 -31.78 24.56 7.73
CA GLN A 117 -30.67 25.19 7.01
C GLN A 117 -30.71 24.80 5.53
N PHE A 118 -30.21 25.68 4.66
CA PHE A 118 -30.03 25.40 3.23
C PHE A 118 -28.56 25.54 2.85
N LEU A 119 -28.02 24.53 2.17
CA LEU A 119 -26.76 24.62 1.45
C LEU A 119 -27.04 24.69 -0.05
N ILE A 120 -26.79 25.87 -0.62
CA ILE A 120 -26.96 26.11 -2.05
C ILE A 120 -25.65 25.80 -2.78
N LEU A 121 -25.68 24.78 -3.63
CA LEU A 121 -24.57 24.28 -4.45
C LEU A 121 -24.28 25.20 -5.64
N SER A 122 -23.97 26.47 -5.36
CA SER A 122 -23.76 27.53 -6.32
C SER A 122 -22.70 28.51 -5.81
N SER A 123 -21.87 28.99 -6.74
CA SER A 123 -20.89 30.06 -6.52
C SER A 123 -21.49 31.47 -6.59
N ARG A 124 -22.79 31.60 -6.86
CA ARG A 124 -23.45 32.91 -6.92
C ARG A 124 -23.79 33.41 -5.52
N LYS A 125 -23.55 34.70 -5.26
CA LYS A 125 -24.15 35.36 -4.08
C LYS A 125 -25.65 35.51 -4.30
N HIS A 126 -26.42 34.91 -3.41
CA HIS A 126 -27.87 34.99 -3.44
C HIS A 126 -28.35 36.18 -2.60
N LYS A 127 -29.18 37.03 -3.19
CA LYS A 127 -29.92 38.08 -2.49
C LYS A 127 -31.41 37.83 -2.69
N TYR A 128 -32.11 37.57 -1.61
CA TYR A 128 -33.54 37.31 -1.63
C TYR A 128 -34.30 38.61 -1.38
N ARG A 129 -35.25 38.93 -2.27
CA ARG A 129 -36.20 40.02 -2.05
C ARG A 129 -37.36 39.51 -1.19
N GLY A 130 -37.93 40.37 -0.36
CA GLY A 130 -39.07 40.05 0.52
C GLY A 130 -38.66 39.87 1.98
N ALA A 131 -39.59 39.34 2.80
CA ALA A 131 -39.37 39.15 4.22
C ALA A 131 -38.19 38.19 4.49
N ASP A 132 -37.28 38.61 5.37
CA ASP A 132 -36.16 37.77 5.77
C ASP A 132 -36.60 36.63 6.69
N LYS A 133 -37.62 36.89 7.52
CA LYS A 133 -38.12 36.00 8.56
C LYS A 133 -39.36 35.24 8.11
N ILE A 134 -39.35 33.92 8.28
CA ILE A 134 -40.47 33.02 8.05
C ILE A 134 -40.65 32.13 9.30
N PRO A 135 -41.85 32.06 9.91
CA PRO A 135 -42.07 31.19 11.06
C PRO A 135 -42.07 29.71 10.64
N LEU A 136 -41.49 28.86 11.49
CA LEU A 136 -41.54 27.41 11.39
C LEU A 136 -42.60 26.85 12.34
N LYS A 137 -43.18 25.68 12.02
CA LYS A 137 -44.21 25.02 12.83
C LYS A 137 -43.74 24.71 14.26
N ASN A 138 -42.45 24.46 14.42
CA ASN A 138 -41.81 24.14 15.69
C ASN A 138 -41.65 25.33 16.66
N GLY A 139 -42.16 26.52 16.28
CA GLY A 139 -42.06 27.74 17.08
C GLY A 139 -40.77 28.54 16.88
N ASN A 140 -39.80 28.02 16.10
CA ASN A 140 -38.61 28.75 15.71
C ASN A 140 -38.82 29.55 14.41
N ASP A 141 -37.82 30.35 14.04
CA ASP A 141 -37.86 31.18 12.84
C ASP A 141 -36.79 30.76 11.84
N PHE A 142 -37.14 30.78 10.56
CA PHE A 142 -36.20 30.70 9.45
C PHE A 142 -35.81 32.11 8.97
N LEU A 143 -34.51 32.39 8.91
CA LEU A 143 -33.97 33.66 8.43
C LEU A 143 -33.19 33.44 7.12
N PHE A 144 -33.65 34.02 6.01
CA PHE A 144 -32.97 33.92 4.71
C PHE A 144 -31.51 34.41 4.77
N SER A 145 -31.24 35.42 5.59
CA SER A 145 -29.91 36.01 5.78
C SER A 145 -28.93 35.07 6.51
N GLN A 146 -29.43 34.26 7.45
CA GLN A 146 -28.62 33.43 8.34
C GLN A 146 -28.60 31.96 7.91
N HIS A 147 -29.76 31.39 7.58
CA HIS A 147 -29.93 29.95 7.40
C HIS A 147 -29.71 29.45 5.97
N ILE A 148 -29.19 30.31 5.09
CA ILE A 148 -28.82 29.96 3.72
C ILE A 148 -27.33 30.15 3.53
N MET A 149 -26.66 29.06 3.19
CA MET A 149 -25.24 28.99 2.88
C MET A 149 -25.04 28.83 1.37
N SER A 150 -24.14 29.61 0.78
CA SER A 150 -23.61 29.40 -0.58
C SER A 150 -22.16 28.95 -0.50
N PHE A 151 -21.56 28.55 -1.62
CA PHE A 151 -20.13 28.23 -1.63
C PHE A 151 -19.25 29.38 -1.12
N ASP A 152 -19.56 30.64 -1.43
CA ASP A 152 -18.85 31.80 -0.86
C ASP A 152 -18.87 31.84 0.68
N LYS A 153 -19.99 31.46 1.30
CA LYS A 153 -20.09 31.37 2.77
C LYS A 153 -19.32 30.15 3.27
N LEU A 154 -19.51 28.99 2.63
CA LEU A 154 -18.81 27.75 2.96
C LEU A 154 -17.29 27.90 2.92
N ILE A 155 -16.74 28.56 1.89
CA ILE A 155 -15.31 28.86 1.72
C ILE A 155 -14.79 29.68 2.91
N LYS A 156 -15.54 30.67 3.39
CA LYS A 156 -15.15 31.46 4.56
C LYS A 156 -15.15 30.64 5.83
N GLU A 157 -16.15 29.78 6.01
CA GLU A 157 -16.26 28.88 7.15
C GLU A 157 -15.10 27.88 7.16
N ILE A 158 -14.77 27.30 6.01
CA ILE A 158 -13.58 26.45 5.82
C ILE A 158 -12.30 27.20 6.18
N ALA A 159 -12.11 28.41 5.65
CA ALA A 159 -10.94 29.23 5.96
C ALA A 159 -10.82 29.55 7.46
N ASN A 160 -11.95 29.87 8.11
CA ASN A 160 -12.00 30.14 9.55
C ASN A 160 -11.66 28.90 10.38
N LYS A 161 -12.15 27.72 9.99
CA LYS A 161 -11.85 26.46 10.66
C LYS A 161 -10.38 26.04 10.45
N ASN A 162 -9.85 26.21 9.24
CA ASN A 162 -8.46 25.88 8.91
C ASN A 162 -7.44 26.69 9.72
N ARG A 163 -7.74 27.96 10.03
CA ARG A 163 -6.89 28.77 10.95
C ARG A 163 -6.73 28.15 12.34
N LYS A 164 -7.61 27.21 12.71
CA LYS A 164 -7.62 26.53 14.02
C LYS A 164 -7.12 25.08 13.95
N LYS A 165 -7.00 24.49 12.76
CA LYS A 165 -6.63 23.07 12.54
C LYS A 165 -5.81 22.95 11.24
N SER A 166 -4.53 22.57 11.37
CA SER A 166 -3.51 22.65 10.30
C SER A 166 -3.79 21.79 9.06
N ASP A 167 -4.53 20.69 9.18
CA ASP A 167 -4.77 19.74 8.08
C ASP A 167 -6.19 19.80 7.53
N PHE A 168 -6.99 20.76 7.99
CA PHE A 168 -8.40 20.83 7.65
C PHE A 168 -8.64 21.03 6.15
N LEU A 169 -7.77 21.80 5.47
CA LEU A 169 -7.91 21.97 4.01
C LEU A 169 -7.70 20.68 3.23
N ILE A 170 -6.78 19.82 3.66
CA ILE A 170 -6.53 18.53 3.02
C ILE A 170 -7.76 17.63 3.20
N GLU A 171 -8.31 17.57 4.41
CA GLU A 171 -9.55 16.83 4.69
C GLU A 171 -10.71 17.28 3.78
N ILE A 172 -10.90 18.59 3.64
CA ILE A 172 -11.97 19.14 2.79
C ILE A 172 -11.68 18.92 1.29
N TYR A 173 -10.43 19.07 0.85
CA TYR A 173 -10.05 18.79 -0.53
C TYR A 173 -10.34 17.33 -0.90
N ASN A 174 -10.02 16.39 0.00
CA ASN A 174 -10.29 14.97 -0.19
C ASN A 174 -11.81 14.68 -0.25
N CYS A 175 -12.61 15.28 0.64
CA CYS A 175 -14.06 15.14 0.61
C CYS A 175 -14.65 15.64 -0.73
N ILE A 176 -14.17 16.79 -1.20
CA ILE A 176 -14.60 17.37 -2.49
C ILE A 176 -14.14 16.50 -3.66
N GLY A 177 -12.95 15.90 -3.58
CA GLY A 177 -12.40 14.98 -4.57
C GLY A 177 -13.32 13.79 -4.87
N MET A 178 -14.01 13.27 -3.85
CA MET A 178 -14.97 12.17 -4.00
C MET A 178 -16.09 12.50 -5.02
N ALA A 179 -16.43 13.77 -5.23
CA ALA A 179 -17.45 14.15 -6.21
C ALA A 179 -17.02 13.87 -7.67
N PHE A 180 -15.71 13.84 -7.91
CA PHE A 180 -15.11 13.58 -9.22
C PHE A 180 -14.74 12.11 -9.40
N ASP A 181 -14.41 11.41 -8.31
CA ASP A 181 -13.87 10.05 -8.34
C ASP A 181 -14.95 8.94 -8.21
N SER A 182 -16.16 9.27 -7.73
CA SER A 182 -17.18 8.31 -7.23
C SER A 182 -18.03 7.51 -8.25
N GLY A 183 -17.55 7.28 -9.46
CA GLY A 183 -18.24 6.62 -10.59
C GLY A 183 -19.33 5.59 -10.33
N ARG A 184 -20.55 6.08 -10.06
CA ARG A 184 -21.62 5.24 -9.50
C ARG A 184 -21.98 4.08 -10.42
N LEU A 185 -21.84 2.86 -9.90
CA LEU A 185 -22.36 1.61 -10.48
C LEU A 185 -23.09 0.72 -9.45
N LYS A 186 -23.20 1.11 -8.17
CA LYS A 186 -24.09 0.47 -7.17
C LYS A 186 -24.67 1.50 -6.20
N TYR A 187 -25.87 1.23 -5.69
CA TYR A 187 -26.73 2.13 -4.89
C TYR A 187 -26.25 2.39 -3.44
N TYR A 188 -25.00 2.09 -3.09
CA TYR A 188 -24.47 2.22 -1.73
C TYR A 188 -23.74 3.56 -1.51
N ASP A 189 -23.81 4.08 -0.28
CA ASP A 189 -23.25 5.34 0.23
C ASP A 189 -21.75 5.51 -0.13
N ILE A 190 -21.41 6.61 -0.84
CA ILE A 190 -20.05 6.87 -1.35
C ILE A 190 -19.07 7.13 -0.20
N VAL A 191 -19.54 7.76 0.87
CA VAL A 191 -18.74 8.05 2.06
C VAL A 191 -18.36 6.75 2.73
N LYS A 192 -19.32 5.85 2.91
CA LYS A 192 -19.08 4.53 3.49
C LYS A 192 -18.06 3.70 2.68
N GLU A 193 -18.14 3.72 1.36
CA GLU A 193 -17.14 3.03 0.51
C GLU A 193 -15.75 3.67 0.65
N SER A 194 -15.64 5.01 0.71
CA SER A 194 -14.35 5.65 1.01
C SER A 194 -13.83 5.29 2.40
N GLU A 195 -14.69 5.19 3.41
CA GLU A 195 -14.31 4.72 4.75
C GLU A 195 -13.75 3.29 4.73
N ILE A 196 -14.33 2.39 3.91
CA ILE A 196 -13.82 1.03 3.72
C ILE A 196 -12.42 1.07 3.09
N LEU A 197 -12.19 1.93 2.09
CA LEU A 197 -10.88 2.08 1.47
C LEU A 197 -9.83 2.65 2.43
N LEU A 198 -10.25 3.51 3.36
CA LEU A 198 -9.38 4.08 4.40
C LEU A 198 -9.08 3.11 5.56
N HIS A 199 -9.69 1.92 5.58
CA HIS A 199 -9.50 0.95 6.65
C HIS A 199 -8.08 0.39 6.65
N ASN A 200 -7.44 0.39 7.83
CA ASN A 200 -6.08 -0.11 8.00
C ASN A 200 -6.08 -1.33 8.92
N GLU A 201 -5.48 -2.44 8.47
CA GLU A 201 -5.32 -3.65 9.28
C GLU A 201 -3.90 -4.21 9.20
N LYS A 202 -3.42 -4.70 10.35
CA LYS A 202 -2.22 -5.53 10.47
C LYS A 202 -2.55 -6.69 11.40
N LYS A 203 -2.63 -7.91 10.88
CA LYS A 203 -2.89 -9.13 11.66
C LYS A 203 -1.90 -10.21 11.27
N ASP A 204 -1.07 -10.68 12.19
CA ASP A 204 -0.10 -11.74 11.89
C ASP A 204 -0.81 -13.04 11.47
N LEU A 205 -0.51 -13.53 10.26
CA LEU A 205 -1.03 -14.79 9.70
C LEU A 205 0.05 -15.89 9.68
N GLY A 206 1.16 -15.71 10.39
CA GLY A 206 2.28 -16.65 10.46
C GLY A 206 3.27 -16.48 9.31
N GLU A 207 2.90 -16.91 8.09
CA GLU A 207 3.82 -16.87 6.93
C GLU A 207 3.90 -15.49 6.25
N PHE A 208 2.88 -14.67 6.45
CA PHE A 208 2.76 -13.33 5.87
C PHE A 208 2.29 -12.35 6.93
N LEU A 209 2.84 -11.13 6.85
CA LEU A 209 2.30 -9.96 7.52
C LEU A 209 1.40 -9.21 6.53
N PRO A 210 0.07 -9.30 6.67
CA PRO A 210 -0.83 -8.44 5.92
C PRO A 210 -0.64 -7.00 6.35
N TRP A 211 -0.65 -6.13 5.36
CA TRP A 211 -0.50 -4.70 5.48
C TRP A 211 -1.53 -4.06 4.56
N THR A 212 -2.39 -3.21 5.09
CA THR A 212 -3.38 -2.47 4.29
C THR A 212 -3.41 -1.03 4.75
N ASN A 213 -3.18 -0.11 3.81
CA ASN A 213 -3.33 1.31 4.02
C ASN A 213 -4.10 1.96 2.86
N GLY A 214 -4.95 2.95 3.16
CA GLY A 214 -5.66 3.71 2.14
C GLY A 214 -5.71 5.21 2.38
N VAL A 215 -5.90 5.95 1.30
CA VAL A 215 -6.03 7.41 1.29
C VAL A 215 -7.04 7.83 0.24
N GLY A 216 -8.10 8.54 0.66
CA GLY A 216 -9.19 8.94 -0.24
C GLY A 216 -9.84 7.73 -0.93
N ASP A 217 -9.67 7.66 -2.24
CA ASP A 217 -10.32 6.67 -3.12
C ASP A 217 -9.36 5.57 -3.61
N ILE A 218 -8.21 5.43 -2.94
CA ILE A 218 -7.25 4.35 -3.17
C ILE A 218 -6.96 3.58 -1.88
N GLN A 219 -6.77 2.27 -2.02
CA GLN A 219 -6.28 1.39 -0.96
C GLN A 219 -5.23 0.45 -1.52
N LEU A 220 -4.13 0.30 -0.80
CA LEU A 220 -3.06 -0.64 -1.10
C LEU A 220 -3.02 -1.71 -0.01
N SER A 221 -3.23 -2.97 -0.41
CA SER A 221 -3.12 -4.14 0.47
C SER A 221 -1.96 -5.02 0.03
N ALA A 222 -1.20 -5.57 0.95
CA ALA A 222 -0.04 -6.40 0.64
C ALA A 222 0.13 -7.54 1.65
N TYR A 223 0.72 -8.64 1.17
CA TYR A 223 1.15 -9.77 1.99
C TYR A 223 2.68 -9.75 2.04
N ILE A 224 3.22 -9.13 3.09
CA ILE A 224 4.67 -8.99 3.27
C ILE A 224 5.23 -10.34 3.75
N PRO A 225 6.23 -10.91 3.06
CA PRO A 225 6.75 -12.22 3.40
C PRO A 225 7.50 -12.20 4.73
N MET A 226 7.20 -13.18 5.61
CA MET A 226 7.85 -13.34 6.92
C MET A 226 9.07 -14.27 6.87
N ASN A 227 9.31 -14.92 5.72
CA ASN A 227 10.41 -15.84 5.51
C ASN A 227 11.09 -15.65 4.15
N TYR A 228 12.25 -16.29 3.96
CA TYR A 228 13.07 -16.13 2.75
C TYR A 228 12.53 -16.86 1.50
N GLU A 229 11.50 -17.71 1.62
CA GLU A 229 10.96 -18.52 0.52
C GLU A 229 9.77 -17.86 -0.17
N LYS A 230 9.06 -16.97 0.52
CA LYS A 230 7.88 -16.28 -0.02
C LYS A 230 8.25 -14.96 -0.69
N LYS A 231 7.40 -14.54 -1.63
CA LYS A 231 7.49 -13.25 -2.32
C LYS A 231 6.38 -12.32 -1.87
N LEU A 232 6.64 -11.02 -1.92
CA LEU A 232 5.66 -9.97 -1.74
C LEU A 232 4.58 -10.04 -2.82
N LYS A 233 3.32 -9.90 -2.40
CA LYS A 233 2.17 -9.70 -3.27
C LYS A 233 1.42 -8.46 -2.83
N CYS A 234 0.96 -7.67 -3.80
CA CYS A 234 0.27 -6.42 -3.55
C CYS A 234 -1.02 -6.34 -4.38
N MET A 235 -2.04 -5.73 -3.82
CA MET A 235 -3.33 -5.46 -4.43
C MET A 235 -3.63 -3.97 -4.27
N LEU A 236 -3.77 -3.26 -5.39
CA LEU A 236 -4.26 -1.89 -5.43
C LEU A 236 -5.75 -1.90 -5.76
N GLN A 237 -6.54 -1.24 -4.93
CA GLN A 237 -7.93 -0.92 -5.20
C GLN A 237 -8.06 0.58 -5.44
N LEU A 238 -8.72 0.94 -6.53
CA LEU A 238 -8.99 2.33 -6.94
C LEU A 238 -10.46 2.45 -7.33
N ARG A 239 -11.10 3.52 -6.87
CA ARG A 239 -12.41 3.95 -7.38
C ARG A 239 -12.21 5.01 -8.46
N SER A 240 -12.97 4.94 -9.55
CA SER A 240 -12.96 5.97 -10.60
C SER A 240 -14.35 6.22 -11.16
N TYR A 241 -14.56 7.39 -11.78
CA TYR A 241 -15.85 7.79 -12.36
C TYR A 241 -16.44 6.76 -13.34
N GLU A 242 -15.57 6.02 -14.04
CA GLU A 242 -15.94 5.15 -15.15
C GLU A 242 -15.97 3.66 -14.75
N LEU A 243 -15.42 3.29 -13.59
CA LEU A 243 -15.27 1.91 -13.14
C LEU A 243 -15.69 1.77 -11.67
N SER A 244 -16.65 0.87 -11.42
CA SER A 244 -17.20 0.62 -10.09
C SER A 244 -16.15 0.23 -9.04
N ALA A 245 -15.07 -0.40 -9.49
CA ALA A 245 -13.86 -0.70 -8.72
C ALA A 245 -12.80 -1.25 -9.68
N MET A 246 -11.61 -0.67 -9.70
CA MET A 246 -10.44 -1.23 -10.38
C MET A 246 -9.59 -1.94 -9.32
N THR A 247 -9.36 -3.24 -9.49
CA THR A 247 -8.47 -4.03 -8.62
C THR A 247 -7.32 -4.56 -9.43
N ILE A 248 -6.09 -4.32 -8.97
CA ILE A 248 -4.87 -4.66 -9.70
C ILE A 248 -3.94 -5.42 -8.78
N PHE A 249 -3.49 -6.59 -9.21
CA PHE A 249 -2.52 -7.41 -8.49
C PHE A 249 -1.11 -7.18 -9.05
N LEU A 250 -0.16 -6.89 -8.17
CA LEU A 250 1.24 -6.64 -8.50
C LEU A 250 2.13 -7.64 -7.77
N GLU A 251 2.99 -8.31 -8.54
CA GLU A 251 3.99 -9.24 -8.03
C GLU A 251 5.26 -8.49 -7.58
N GLN A 252 6.04 -9.11 -6.69
CA GLN A 252 7.26 -8.52 -6.11
C GLN A 252 8.20 -7.91 -7.16
N ASP A 253 8.46 -8.62 -8.26
CA ASP A 253 9.43 -8.18 -9.26
C ASP A 253 8.94 -6.92 -10.00
N VAL A 254 7.63 -6.78 -10.20
CA VAL A 254 7.01 -5.58 -10.76
C VAL A 254 7.11 -4.42 -9.77
N LEU A 255 6.81 -4.67 -8.49
CA LEU A 255 6.90 -3.67 -7.42
C LEU A 255 8.32 -3.12 -7.29
N LEU A 256 9.32 -3.99 -7.20
CA LEU A 256 10.73 -3.60 -7.03
C LEU A 256 11.24 -2.76 -8.20
N ASN A 257 10.86 -3.12 -9.43
CA ASN A 257 11.40 -2.49 -10.63
C ASN A 257 10.64 -1.24 -11.08
N ARG A 258 9.36 -1.09 -10.70
CA ARG A 258 8.50 0.00 -11.23
C ARG A 258 7.89 0.91 -10.18
N TYR A 259 7.62 0.40 -8.98
CA TYR A 259 6.87 1.12 -7.96
C TYR A 259 7.73 1.54 -6.76
N PHE A 260 8.74 0.73 -6.38
CA PHE A 260 9.68 1.02 -5.29
C PHE A 260 10.87 1.86 -5.75
N VAL A 261 10.61 2.79 -6.65
CA VAL A 261 11.59 3.64 -7.32
C VAL A 261 11.55 5.06 -6.78
N SER A 262 12.43 5.94 -7.24
CA SER A 262 12.36 7.37 -6.88
C SER A 262 11.15 8.08 -7.48
N GLU A 263 10.73 9.23 -6.94
CA GLU A 263 9.60 10.02 -7.47
C GLU A 263 9.79 10.35 -8.96
N SER A 264 11.00 10.78 -9.35
CA SER A 264 11.35 11.12 -10.73
C SER A 264 11.25 9.91 -11.66
N GLU A 265 11.71 8.74 -11.19
CA GLU A 265 11.66 7.50 -11.96
C GLU A 265 10.23 6.98 -12.08
N PHE A 266 9.45 7.04 -11.01
CA PHE A 266 8.02 6.70 -11.00
C PHE A 266 7.24 7.52 -12.04
N LYS A 267 7.43 8.84 -12.04
CA LYS A 267 6.81 9.77 -13.01
C LYS A 267 7.12 9.40 -14.47
N LEU A 268 8.31 8.87 -14.74
CA LEU A 268 8.73 8.44 -16.07
C LEU A 268 8.16 7.07 -16.44
N LEU A 269 8.31 6.07 -15.58
CA LEU A 269 7.88 4.69 -15.81
C LEU A 269 6.36 4.55 -15.98
N HIS A 270 5.62 5.43 -15.33
CA HIS A 270 4.16 5.51 -15.39
C HIS A 270 3.65 6.65 -16.28
N ASN A 271 4.54 7.31 -17.02
CA ASN A 271 4.21 8.36 -18.00
C ASN A 271 3.21 9.42 -17.47
N LEU A 272 3.47 9.93 -16.28
CA LEU A 272 2.61 10.92 -15.63
C LEU A 272 2.60 12.21 -16.42
N VAL A 273 1.41 12.66 -16.84
CA VAL A 273 1.21 13.92 -17.57
C VAL A 273 -0.13 14.55 -17.20
N ARG A 274 -0.11 15.85 -16.89
CA ARG A 274 -1.32 16.68 -16.75
C ARG A 274 -1.16 18.04 -17.42
N TYR A 275 -2.27 18.72 -17.66
CA TYR A 275 -2.25 20.14 -18.00
C TYR A 275 -2.03 20.98 -16.72
N GLU A 276 -1.28 22.08 -16.81
CA GLU A 276 -0.97 22.92 -15.64
C GLU A 276 -2.22 23.53 -15.01
N ASP A 277 -3.26 23.79 -15.81
CA ASP A 277 -4.56 24.34 -15.42
C ASP A 277 -5.58 23.29 -14.94
N GLU A 278 -5.25 22.00 -15.02
CA GLU A 278 -6.11 20.89 -14.59
C GLU A 278 -5.47 20.17 -13.38
N ASP A 279 -6.34 19.67 -12.49
CA ASP A 279 -5.89 18.89 -11.34
C ASP A 279 -5.83 17.39 -11.70
N GLU A 280 -6.39 17.00 -12.84
CA GLU A 280 -6.45 15.66 -13.39
C GLU A 280 -5.16 15.31 -14.15
N MET A 281 -4.68 14.10 -13.92
CA MET A 281 -3.46 13.56 -14.49
C MET A 281 -3.72 12.23 -15.18
N TYR A 282 -3.08 12.05 -16.32
CA TYR A 282 -2.99 10.77 -17.01
C TYR A 282 -1.79 10.00 -16.48
N MET A 283 -1.99 8.71 -16.23
CA MET A 283 -0.97 7.78 -15.75
C MET A 283 -1.13 6.45 -16.46
N ASP A 284 -0.01 5.86 -16.87
CA ASP A 284 0.08 4.48 -17.35
C ASP A 284 0.27 3.55 -16.15
N PHE A 285 -0.72 2.69 -15.93
CA PHE A 285 -0.71 1.65 -14.91
C PHE A 285 -0.73 0.29 -15.59
N GLU A 286 0.41 -0.41 -15.53
CA GLU A 286 0.68 -1.59 -16.36
C GLU A 286 0.36 -1.32 -17.84
N ASN A 287 -0.62 -2.02 -18.41
CA ASN A 287 -1.03 -1.89 -19.81
C ASN A 287 -2.25 -0.98 -20.02
N VAL A 288 -2.65 -0.22 -19.00
CA VAL A 288 -3.85 0.64 -19.01
C VAL A 288 -3.46 2.09 -18.75
N ARG A 289 -4.03 3.03 -19.51
CA ARG A 289 -3.95 4.45 -19.18
C ARG A 289 -5.19 4.87 -18.39
N ILE A 290 -4.98 5.42 -17.21
CA ILE A 290 -6.02 5.94 -16.34
C ILE A 290 -5.93 7.47 -16.23
N LYS A 291 -7.06 8.11 -15.94
CA LYS A 291 -7.14 9.54 -15.60
C LYS A 291 -7.61 9.66 -14.15
N ILE A 292 -6.79 10.25 -13.30
CA ILE A 292 -7.05 10.42 -11.85
C ILE A 292 -6.62 11.81 -11.39
N ASN A 293 -7.08 12.27 -10.22
CA ASN A 293 -6.55 13.50 -9.63
C ASN A 293 -5.03 13.35 -9.36
N ALA A 294 -4.25 14.38 -9.65
CA ALA A 294 -2.79 14.38 -9.45
C ALA A 294 -2.39 14.29 -7.96
N ASN A 295 -3.29 14.65 -7.04
CA ASN A 295 -3.12 14.38 -5.60
C ASN A 295 -3.37 12.91 -5.26
N THR A 296 -4.40 12.27 -5.85
CA THR A 296 -4.60 10.82 -5.72
C THR A 296 -3.40 10.03 -6.23
N ALA A 297 -2.81 10.45 -7.34
CA ALA A 297 -1.60 9.81 -7.86
C ALA A 297 -0.37 10.03 -6.96
N TYR A 298 -0.29 11.18 -6.29
CA TYR A 298 0.73 11.44 -5.28
C TYR A 298 0.58 10.49 -4.10
N HIS A 299 -0.63 10.36 -3.55
CA HIS A 299 -0.89 9.43 -2.46
C HIS A 299 -0.66 7.97 -2.87
N MET A 300 -0.95 7.62 -4.13
CA MET A 300 -0.62 6.29 -4.66
C MET A 300 0.89 6.03 -4.61
N TYR A 301 1.70 7.00 -5.06
CA TYR A 301 3.15 6.92 -4.95
C TYR A 301 3.60 6.80 -3.47
N GLU A 302 3.07 7.62 -2.57
CA GLU A 302 3.40 7.58 -1.14
C GLU A 302 3.07 6.23 -0.49
N LEU A 303 1.91 5.63 -0.82
CA LEU A 303 1.53 4.29 -0.34
C LEU A 303 2.53 3.22 -0.81
N PHE A 304 3.01 3.28 -2.05
CA PHE A 304 4.07 2.37 -2.51
C PHE A 304 5.39 2.60 -1.76
N GLN A 305 5.74 3.84 -1.41
CA GLN A 305 6.93 4.12 -0.62
C GLN A 305 6.81 3.65 0.83
N GLU A 306 5.61 3.70 1.40
CA GLU A 306 5.36 3.12 2.72
C GLU A 306 5.50 1.60 2.71
N LEU A 307 4.86 0.93 1.76
CA LEU A 307 4.99 -0.51 1.58
C LEU A 307 6.45 -0.91 1.32
N LYS A 308 7.20 -0.12 0.54
CA LYS A 308 8.64 -0.31 0.31
C LYS A 308 9.41 -0.35 1.62
N ARG A 309 9.19 0.63 2.51
CA ARG A 309 9.88 0.71 3.81
C ARG A 309 9.58 -0.51 4.67
N GLU A 310 8.30 -0.89 4.78
CA GLU A 310 7.86 -2.05 5.57
C GLU A 310 8.45 -3.36 5.02
N PHE A 311 8.44 -3.53 3.69
CA PHE A 311 9.03 -4.69 3.02
C PHE A 311 10.54 -4.80 3.28
N PHE A 312 11.31 -3.73 3.07
CA PHE A 312 12.76 -3.78 3.27
C PHE A 312 13.17 -3.93 4.73
N CYS A 313 12.42 -3.33 5.66
CA CYS A 313 12.61 -3.55 7.09
C CYS A 313 12.50 -5.05 7.42
N ARG A 314 11.45 -5.71 6.92
CA ARG A 314 11.24 -7.15 7.10
C ARG A 314 12.33 -8.00 6.44
N GLN A 315 12.74 -7.64 5.21
CA GLN A 315 13.82 -8.33 4.52
C GLN A 315 15.14 -8.26 5.31
N ASP A 316 15.44 -7.13 5.94
CA ASP A 316 16.65 -6.99 6.75
C ASP A 316 16.60 -7.80 8.06
N GLU A 317 15.42 -7.95 8.67
CA GLU A 317 15.23 -8.90 9.79
C GLU A 317 15.52 -10.34 9.35
N ILE A 318 14.93 -10.77 8.22
CA ILE A 318 15.15 -12.12 7.66
C ILE A 318 16.65 -12.34 7.41
N LYS A 319 17.33 -11.37 6.78
CA LYS A 319 18.78 -11.46 6.51
C LYS A 319 19.61 -11.61 7.78
N LYS A 320 19.25 -10.91 8.87
CA LYS A 320 19.93 -11.02 10.17
C LYS A 320 19.73 -12.39 10.81
N ILE A 321 18.53 -12.96 10.71
CA ILE A 321 18.23 -14.29 11.26
C ILE A 321 19.07 -15.35 10.56
N ILE A 322 19.13 -15.32 9.23
CA ILE A 322 19.84 -16.33 8.43
C ILE A 322 21.35 -16.03 8.25
N GLY A 323 21.82 -14.89 8.74
CA GLY A 323 23.24 -14.48 8.75
C GLY A 323 23.81 -14.08 7.39
N VAL A 324 23.00 -13.54 6.49
CA VAL A 324 23.43 -13.14 5.13
C VAL A 324 23.64 -11.64 4.97
N VAL A 325 23.73 -10.90 6.08
CA VAL A 325 23.94 -9.45 6.04
C VAL A 325 25.28 -9.14 5.36
N GLY A 326 25.24 -8.34 4.30
CA GLY A 326 26.43 -7.97 3.52
C GLY A 326 26.88 -9.01 2.48
N LEU A 327 26.19 -10.14 2.35
CA LEU A 327 26.48 -11.12 1.30
C LEU A 327 25.74 -10.80 0.01
N GLU A 328 26.42 -11.01 -1.12
CA GLU A 328 25.81 -10.89 -2.43
C GLU A 328 24.87 -12.08 -2.69
N LYS A 329 23.65 -11.79 -3.18
CA LYS A 329 22.69 -12.82 -3.58
C LYS A 329 22.85 -13.10 -5.08
N CYS A 330 23.05 -14.37 -5.44
CA CYS A 330 23.09 -14.87 -6.81
C CYS A 330 21.96 -15.88 -6.99
N ASP A 331 20.94 -15.52 -7.77
CA ASP A 331 19.67 -16.24 -7.90
C ASP A 331 19.02 -16.48 -6.51
N ASN A 332 18.91 -17.74 -6.09
CA ASN A 332 18.36 -18.14 -4.80
C ASN A 332 19.44 -18.46 -3.75
N LYS A 333 20.71 -18.13 -4.02
CA LYS A 333 21.86 -18.47 -3.18
C LYS A 333 22.62 -17.22 -2.73
N TYR A 334 23.45 -17.36 -1.70
CA TYR A 334 24.30 -16.28 -1.19
C TYR A 334 25.77 -16.62 -1.36
N ILE A 335 26.56 -15.74 -1.97
CA ILE A 335 28.00 -15.94 -2.13
C ILE A 335 28.67 -15.70 -0.78
N LEU A 336 29.29 -16.75 -0.22
CA LEU A 336 30.08 -16.63 1.02
C LEU A 336 31.44 -15.99 0.71
N MET A 337 32.12 -16.51 -0.31
CA MET A 337 33.49 -16.18 -0.66
C MET A 337 33.88 -16.71 -2.04
N THR A 338 35.03 -16.26 -2.55
CA THR A 338 35.67 -16.81 -3.74
C THR A 338 36.86 -17.68 -3.33
N ILE A 339 36.94 -18.90 -3.85
CA ILE A 339 38.01 -19.88 -3.59
C ILE A 339 38.69 -20.32 -4.90
N ASP A 340 39.91 -20.84 -4.80
CA ASP A 340 40.58 -21.45 -5.96
C ASP A 340 39.97 -22.81 -6.30
N ILE A 341 40.00 -23.17 -7.58
CA ILE A 341 39.51 -24.47 -8.07
C ILE A 341 40.14 -25.67 -7.33
N ASP A 342 41.43 -25.55 -6.98
CA ASP A 342 42.14 -26.59 -6.24
C ASP A 342 41.63 -26.69 -4.79
N GLN A 343 41.25 -25.57 -4.15
CA GLN A 343 40.70 -25.58 -2.78
C GLN A 343 39.35 -26.30 -2.73
N TRP A 344 38.48 -26.11 -3.72
CA TRP A 344 37.23 -26.87 -3.81
C TRP A 344 37.49 -28.36 -4.00
N GLY A 345 38.44 -28.72 -4.87
CA GLY A 345 38.86 -30.11 -5.06
C GLY A 345 39.39 -30.74 -3.76
N GLU A 346 40.14 -30.00 -2.94
CA GLU A 346 40.61 -30.46 -1.64
C GLU A 346 39.46 -30.68 -0.65
N ILE A 347 38.47 -29.78 -0.62
CA ILE A 347 37.26 -29.92 0.21
C ILE A 347 36.50 -31.19 -0.16
N LEU A 348 36.21 -31.41 -1.45
CA LEU A 348 35.51 -32.60 -1.91
C LEU A 348 36.31 -33.86 -1.61
N TYR A 349 37.63 -33.84 -1.83
CA TYR A 349 38.49 -34.98 -1.52
C TYR A 349 38.41 -35.35 -0.03
N PHE A 350 38.46 -34.35 0.85
CA PHE A 350 38.31 -34.55 2.29
C PHE A 350 36.92 -35.09 2.64
N ALA A 351 35.87 -34.44 2.16
CA ALA A 351 34.47 -34.85 2.40
C ALA A 351 34.21 -36.30 1.95
N SER A 352 34.73 -36.73 0.79
CA SER A 352 34.54 -38.09 0.27
C SER A 352 35.33 -39.18 1.01
N ASN A 353 36.47 -38.85 1.62
CA ASN A 353 37.45 -39.86 2.05
C ASN A 353 37.72 -39.89 3.56
N HIS A 354 37.20 -38.95 4.35
CA HIS A 354 37.34 -39.01 5.80
C HIS A 354 36.36 -40.04 6.40
N GLU A 355 36.75 -40.62 7.55
CA GLU A 355 35.93 -41.62 8.24
C GLU A 355 34.80 -40.93 9.02
N TRP A 356 33.65 -40.74 8.36
CA TRP A 356 32.51 -40.03 8.94
C TRP A 356 31.70 -40.84 9.97
N ARG A 357 32.00 -42.15 10.15
CA ARG A 357 31.29 -43.05 11.07
C ARG A 357 32.02 -43.33 12.39
N GLY A 358 33.26 -42.88 12.54
CA GLY A 358 34.08 -43.14 13.73
C GLY A 358 33.60 -42.37 14.96
N TYR A 359 33.66 -43.01 16.14
CA TYR A 359 33.35 -42.44 17.46
C TYR A 359 34.50 -41.61 18.07
N ASP A 360 35.53 -41.31 17.30
CA ASP A 360 36.79 -40.72 17.77
C ASP A 360 36.76 -39.18 17.81
N ASN A 361 37.86 -38.54 18.21
CA ASN A 361 38.06 -37.07 18.31
C ASN A 361 37.76 -36.24 17.02
N ALA A 362 37.31 -36.87 15.92
CA ALA A 362 36.98 -36.26 14.64
C ALA A 362 35.48 -35.97 14.44
N MET A 363 34.62 -36.14 15.47
CA MET A 363 33.17 -35.95 15.37
C MET A 363 32.71 -34.62 14.77
N GLU A 364 33.50 -33.55 14.89
CA GLU A 364 33.20 -32.23 14.29
C GLU A 364 33.15 -32.26 12.75
N TRP A 365 33.80 -33.27 12.13
CA TRP A 365 33.88 -33.42 10.68
C TRP A 365 32.84 -34.39 10.11
N ASN A 366 32.13 -35.14 10.97
CA ASN A 366 31.13 -36.14 10.59
C ASN A 366 29.79 -35.50 10.18
N ILE A 367 29.87 -34.48 9.33
CA ILE A 367 28.75 -33.63 8.92
C ILE A 367 28.63 -33.53 7.39
N PHE A 368 29.51 -34.16 6.61
CA PHE A 368 29.49 -34.01 5.16
C PHE A 368 28.67 -35.09 4.45
N ARG A 369 27.80 -34.66 3.54
CA ARG A 369 27.19 -35.51 2.52
C ARG A 369 27.34 -34.87 1.15
N ILE A 370 27.96 -35.61 0.24
CA ILE A 370 28.05 -35.24 -1.17
C ILE A 370 26.81 -35.78 -1.88
N VAL A 371 26.14 -34.92 -2.65
CA VAL A 371 24.86 -35.26 -3.30
C VAL A 371 25.04 -35.56 -4.79
N ASP A 372 25.87 -34.76 -5.48
CA ASP A 372 26.24 -34.93 -6.88
C ASP A 372 27.78 -34.93 -7.03
N GLU A 373 28.31 -35.43 -8.14
CA GLU A 373 29.74 -35.80 -8.22
C GLU A 373 30.76 -34.64 -8.17
N THR A 374 30.39 -33.35 -8.28
CA THR A 374 31.37 -32.24 -8.13
C THR A 374 30.89 -30.88 -7.61
N ASP A 375 29.60 -30.55 -7.59
CA ASP A 375 29.22 -29.12 -7.50
C ASP A 375 28.44 -28.75 -6.23
N GLN A 376 28.02 -29.74 -5.43
CA GLN A 376 27.20 -29.53 -4.24
C GLN A 376 27.65 -30.38 -3.05
N LEU A 377 27.63 -29.76 -1.87
CA LEU A 377 28.01 -30.38 -0.60
C LEU A 377 26.99 -29.98 0.48
N PHE A 378 26.36 -30.96 1.12
CA PHE A 378 25.44 -30.71 2.23
C PHE A 378 26.15 -30.93 3.57
N LEU A 379 25.94 -29.99 4.48
CA LEU A 379 26.29 -30.14 5.89
C LEU A 379 25.07 -30.73 6.61
N LEU A 380 25.22 -31.88 7.24
CA LEU A 380 24.17 -32.62 7.94
C LEU A 380 24.45 -32.69 9.43
N SER A 381 23.38 -32.82 10.23
CA SER A 381 23.54 -33.26 11.61
C SER A 381 24.19 -34.63 11.69
N ASN A 382 25.16 -34.77 12.59
CA ASN A 382 25.80 -36.04 12.87
C ASN A 382 24.74 -37.06 13.28
N MET A 383 24.84 -38.27 12.73
CA MET A 383 23.90 -39.37 12.92
C MET A 383 23.67 -39.76 14.39
N TYR A 384 24.57 -39.36 15.29
CA TYR A 384 24.49 -39.63 16.73
C TYR A 384 23.81 -38.52 17.55
N TYR A 385 23.43 -37.39 16.94
CA TYR A 385 22.65 -36.35 17.61
C TYR A 385 21.14 -36.57 17.45
N GLU A 386 20.34 -36.01 18.37
CA GLU A 386 18.87 -36.10 18.36
C GLU A 386 18.22 -35.57 17.07
N ASN A 387 18.90 -34.69 16.35
CA ASN A 387 18.47 -34.09 15.08
C ASN A 387 19.10 -34.77 13.84
N ALA A 388 19.47 -36.05 13.95
CA ALA A 388 20.05 -36.82 12.84
C ALA A 388 19.18 -36.74 11.57
N GLY A 389 19.78 -36.31 10.46
CA GLY A 389 19.12 -36.19 9.16
C GLY A 389 18.73 -34.76 8.74
N ASP A 390 18.76 -33.79 9.65
CA ASP A 390 18.59 -32.38 9.29
C ASP A 390 19.77 -31.87 8.46
N ILE A 391 19.48 -31.00 7.48
CA ILE A 391 20.49 -30.30 6.69
C ILE A 391 20.82 -29.00 7.42
N MET A 392 22.04 -28.86 7.93
CA MET A 392 22.51 -27.64 8.59
C MET A 392 22.69 -26.48 7.62
N ALA A 393 23.27 -26.75 6.45
CA ALA A 393 23.48 -25.81 5.36
C ALA A 393 23.76 -26.56 4.05
N LYS A 394 23.49 -25.92 2.91
CA LYS A 394 23.87 -26.44 1.59
C LYS A 394 24.91 -25.52 0.98
N LEU A 395 25.98 -26.11 0.48
CA LEU A 395 27.06 -25.44 -0.21
C LEU A 395 27.08 -25.85 -1.67
N SER A 396 27.33 -24.90 -2.56
CA SER A 396 27.50 -25.15 -3.99
C SER A 396 28.50 -24.19 -4.59
N ILE A 397 29.01 -24.48 -5.78
CA ILE A 397 29.95 -23.60 -6.49
C ILE A 397 29.34 -23.04 -7.78
N CYS A 398 29.74 -21.81 -8.11
CA CYS A 398 29.47 -21.19 -9.40
C CYS A 398 30.79 -20.73 -10.04
N LYS A 399 30.88 -20.75 -11.38
CA LYS A 399 32.06 -20.22 -12.10
C LYS A 399 32.19 -18.72 -11.83
N ASN A 400 33.36 -18.28 -11.38
CA ASN A 400 33.61 -16.87 -11.15
C ASN A 400 33.69 -16.11 -12.48
N LYS A 401 32.98 -14.98 -12.59
CA LYS A 401 32.91 -14.19 -13.83
C LYS A 401 34.27 -13.61 -14.27
N ASN A 402 35.18 -13.41 -13.32
CA ASN A 402 36.44 -12.69 -13.53
C ASN A 402 37.67 -13.60 -13.64
N SER A 403 37.55 -14.90 -13.33
CA SER A 403 38.68 -15.81 -13.40
C SER A 403 38.27 -17.27 -13.58
N HIS A 404 38.78 -17.91 -14.63
CA HIS A 404 38.59 -19.35 -14.88
C HIS A 404 39.26 -20.28 -13.86
N LYS A 405 40.11 -19.75 -12.98
CA LYS A 405 40.76 -20.53 -11.91
C LYS A 405 40.06 -20.40 -10.56
N LYS A 406 39.05 -19.54 -10.46
CA LYS A 406 38.33 -19.24 -9.22
C LYS A 406 36.87 -19.63 -9.31
N LEU A 407 36.30 -19.93 -8.16
CA LEU A 407 34.92 -20.34 -7.98
C LEU A 407 34.28 -19.50 -6.89
N ASP A 408 33.02 -19.14 -7.07
CA ASP A 408 32.23 -18.51 -6.03
C ASP A 408 31.53 -19.59 -5.23
N LEU A 409 31.85 -19.67 -3.94
CA LEU A 409 31.25 -20.61 -3.01
C LEU A 409 29.94 -20.03 -2.50
N CYS A 410 28.84 -20.65 -2.91
CA CYS A 410 27.47 -20.26 -2.64
C CYS A 410 26.90 -21.07 -1.48
N TRP A 411 26.07 -20.41 -0.68
CA TRP A 411 25.36 -20.96 0.47
C TRP A 411 23.86 -20.85 0.29
N GLU A 412 23.16 -21.89 0.75
CA GLU A 412 21.71 -21.90 0.88
C GLU A 412 21.32 -22.38 2.29
N PRO A 413 20.17 -21.90 2.80
CA PRO A 413 19.63 -22.35 4.06
C PRO A 413 19.55 -23.88 4.20
N GLY A 414 19.89 -24.35 5.40
CA GLY A 414 19.59 -25.70 5.83
C GLY A 414 18.08 -25.99 5.90
N VAL A 415 17.74 -27.27 6.04
CA VAL A 415 16.36 -27.77 6.17
C VAL A 415 16.26 -28.58 7.45
N LYS A 416 15.33 -28.17 8.32
CA LYS A 416 14.87 -28.97 9.45
C LYS A 416 13.56 -29.64 9.06
N ILE A 417 13.48 -30.96 9.19
CA ILE A 417 12.28 -31.70 8.77
C ILE A 417 11.10 -31.32 9.69
N ASN A 418 9.91 -31.12 9.10
CA ASN A 418 8.65 -30.81 9.79
C ASN A 418 8.60 -29.49 10.59
N GLU A 419 9.48 -28.52 10.29
CA GLU A 419 9.52 -27.22 10.97
C GLU A 419 9.54 -26.05 9.98
N ASP A 420 9.11 -24.88 10.47
CA ASP A 420 9.10 -23.64 9.68
C ASP A 420 10.52 -23.27 9.20
N CYS A 421 10.63 -22.79 7.95
CA CYS A 421 11.91 -22.55 7.29
C CYS A 421 12.77 -21.49 8.01
N MET A 422 12.18 -20.59 8.80
CA MET A 422 12.90 -19.57 9.59
C MET A 422 13.38 -20.06 10.96
N LYS A 423 12.98 -21.25 11.43
CA LYS A 423 13.39 -21.76 12.74
C LYS A 423 14.76 -22.44 12.71
N GLY A 424 15.45 -22.40 13.85
CA GLY A 424 16.66 -23.20 14.08
C GLY A 424 17.97 -22.62 13.55
N PHE A 425 18.01 -21.38 13.07
CA PHE A 425 19.27 -20.69 12.72
C PHE A 425 20.07 -20.29 13.97
N ASP A 426 20.69 -21.27 14.62
CA ASP A 426 21.41 -21.15 15.89
C ASP A 426 22.86 -21.66 15.81
N ASN A 427 23.34 -21.99 14.60
CA ASN A 427 24.65 -22.59 14.34
C ASN A 427 24.83 -24.00 14.93
N LYS A 428 23.74 -24.66 15.31
CA LYS A 428 23.70 -26.06 15.76
C LYS A 428 22.77 -26.88 14.88
N ILE A 429 21.53 -26.43 14.74
CA ILE A 429 20.48 -27.08 13.94
C ILE A 429 20.60 -26.61 12.49
N LYS A 430 20.50 -25.30 12.27
CA LYS A 430 20.81 -24.66 10.99
C LYS A 430 21.93 -23.68 11.18
N TRP A 431 22.93 -23.75 10.31
CA TRP A 431 24.04 -22.81 10.33
C TRP A 431 23.62 -21.54 9.63
N LYS A 432 23.94 -20.41 10.24
CA LYS A 432 23.86 -19.12 9.58
C LYS A 432 24.96 -19.00 8.52
N ALA A 433 24.73 -18.16 7.51
CA ALA A 433 25.67 -18.02 6.40
C ALA A 433 27.01 -17.41 6.86
N ASP A 434 26.97 -16.38 7.71
CA ASP A 434 28.15 -15.76 8.34
C ASP A 434 29.01 -16.76 9.14
N TYR A 435 28.37 -17.56 9.99
CA TYR A 435 29.03 -18.62 10.75
C TYR A 435 29.64 -19.68 9.82
N THR A 436 28.89 -20.08 8.78
CA THR A 436 29.36 -21.07 7.82
C THR A 436 30.60 -20.57 7.08
N LYS A 437 30.59 -19.29 6.67
CA LYS A 437 31.75 -18.64 6.04
C LYS A 437 32.96 -18.66 6.97
N GLU A 438 32.81 -18.19 8.21
CA GLU A 438 33.90 -18.13 9.19
C GLU A 438 34.47 -19.53 9.49
N TRP A 439 33.60 -20.53 9.62
CA TRP A 439 34.00 -21.90 9.87
C TRP A 439 34.79 -22.49 8.69
N ILE A 440 34.37 -22.20 7.45
CA ILE A 440 35.09 -22.65 6.26
C ILE A 440 36.47 -22.00 6.17
N GLU A 441 36.53 -20.67 6.37
CA GLU A 441 37.76 -19.86 6.34
C GLU A 441 38.79 -20.37 7.35
N ASN A 442 38.37 -20.52 8.60
CA ASN A 442 39.28 -20.72 9.71
C ASN A 442 39.58 -22.19 10.00
N LYS A 443 38.72 -23.12 9.54
CA LYS A 443 38.84 -24.54 9.86
C LYS A 443 38.89 -25.43 8.63
N LEU A 444 37.84 -25.43 7.81
CA LEU A 444 37.69 -26.44 6.74
C LEU A 444 38.81 -26.36 5.71
N LEU A 445 39.14 -25.17 5.20
CA LEU A 445 40.15 -25.02 4.16
C LEU A 445 41.50 -25.58 4.62
N LYS A 446 41.93 -25.23 5.84
CA LYS A 446 43.18 -25.75 6.41
C LYS A 446 43.15 -27.26 6.58
N LYS A 447 42.06 -27.80 7.15
CA LYS A 447 41.91 -29.24 7.40
C LYS A 447 41.91 -30.05 6.10
N ALA A 448 41.14 -29.59 5.10
CA ALA A 448 41.07 -30.22 3.79
C ALA A 448 42.44 -30.24 3.10
N HIS A 449 43.16 -29.12 3.17
CA HIS A 449 44.50 -29.00 2.61
C HIS A 449 45.53 -29.93 3.28
N GLU A 450 45.54 -30.00 4.61
CA GLU A 450 46.40 -30.92 5.36
C GLU A 450 46.07 -32.39 5.06
N TYR A 451 44.79 -32.75 5.02
CA TYR A 451 44.34 -34.10 4.69
C TYR A 451 44.74 -34.50 3.27
N TYR A 452 44.57 -33.58 2.32
CA TYR A 452 45.00 -33.76 0.95
C TYR A 452 46.53 -33.98 0.91
N LYS A 453 47.33 -33.07 1.49
CA LYS A 453 48.81 -33.18 1.53
C LYS A 453 49.31 -34.52 2.08
N ASN A 454 48.69 -35.05 3.12
CA ASN A 454 49.13 -36.29 3.78
C ASN A 454 48.79 -37.57 2.99
N ASN A 455 47.88 -37.52 2.01
CA ASN A 455 47.38 -38.70 1.29
C ASN A 455 47.88 -38.81 -0.18
N LYS A 456 49.21 -38.66 -0.40
CA LYS A 456 49.85 -38.53 -1.72
C LYS A 456 49.42 -39.53 -2.82
N ARG A 457 49.22 -40.82 -2.51
CA ARG A 457 48.90 -41.85 -3.53
C ARG A 457 47.47 -41.76 -4.05
N ARG A 458 46.49 -41.46 -3.19
CA ARG A 458 45.06 -41.37 -3.55
C ARG A 458 44.72 -40.05 -4.25
N ARG A 459 45.54 -39.00 -4.06
CA ARG A 459 45.41 -37.69 -4.73
C ARG A 459 45.44 -37.75 -6.25
N CYS A 460 46.40 -38.48 -6.84
CA CYS A 460 46.61 -38.46 -8.28
C CYS A 460 45.42 -39.02 -9.09
N ILE A 461 44.64 -39.93 -8.49
CA ILE A 461 43.46 -40.53 -9.12
C ILE A 461 42.29 -39.56 -9.03
N PHE A 462 42.01 -39.02 -7.84
CA PHE A 462 40.93 -38.05 -7.63
C PHE A 462 41.13 -36.77 -8.44
N TYR A 463 42.35 -36.23 -8.47
CA TYR A 463 42.65 -35.00 -9.20
C TYR A 463 42.41 -35.11 -10.71
N LYS A 464 42.67 -36.30 -11.29
CA LYS A 464 42.39 -36.58 -12.70
C LYS A 464 40.89 -36.62 -13.00
N LEU A 465 40.09 -37.19 -12.10
CA LEU A 465 38.64 -37.26 -12.23
C LEU A 465 37.98 -35.88 -12.02
N PHE A 466 38.38 -35.15 -10.99
CA PHE A 466 37.86 -33.82 -10.68
C PHE A 466 38.11 -32.82 -11.83
N LYS A 467 39.33 -32.78 -12.38
CA LYS A 467 39.65 -31.90 -13.53
C LYS A 467 38.96 -32.28 -14.84
N SER A 468 38.43 -33.50 -14.98
CA SER A 468 37.68 -33.88 -16.18
C SER A 468 36.22 -33.43 -16.14
N ILE A 469 35.72 -33.04 -14.96
CA ILE A 469 34.30 -32.71 -14.73
C ILE A 469 34.10 -31.19 -14.60
N MET A 470 35.12 -30.45 -14.15
CA MET A 470 35.15 -28.98 -13.95
C MET A 470 35.65 -28.21 -15.18
#